data_AF-A0ABC8KQV6-F1
#
_entry.id   AF-A0ABC8KQV6-F1
#
_cell.length_a   1.000
_cell.length_b   1.000
_cell.length_c   1.000
_cell.angle_alpha   90.00
_cell.angle_beta   90.00
_cell.angle_gamma   90.00
#
_symmetry.space_group_name_H-M   'P 1'
#
loop_
_entity.id
_entity.type
_entity.pdbx_description
1 polymer ?
#
loop_
_entity_poly.entity_id
_entity_poly.type
_entity_poly.pdbx_seq_one_letter_code
_entity_poly.pdbx_strand_id
1 'polypeptide(L)'
;MVKGCAKGGGCPSDYVAVAVAVLCFLVLLWRSLLPCVIHKAPRTNSSSFWIPVIQVFSSFNLLFSIVMSVNLLQFKPQHWRRYCYLWAVWVEGPLGFGLLMSCRITQAFQLYFIFVKKRLPPVKSYLFLPLVLLPWIFGSTIIHARKPLNNECHLGLEWTFPVAGLHALYVLALVAFTRAIRHVEFRFDELKDLWKGILVSAASVVIWVTAFVLNEILTQISWLQVASRFVLLVTGGVLVVVFFSISSNQPLLSQISLKKKDNFEFQRMSLALGIPDSGLLFRKEEFRPVDPNEPLDKLLLNKRFRQSLMEFADSCYAGETLHFYEEVYEHGKIPEGDSIRRIYMARHIMEKFIVAGAEMEVNLSHKSRQEILTTQDLTHPDLFKNALNEVMQLIKMNLLRDYWSSIYFIKFKEEEGCDKEGWSFSPPRISSVQGSDDPFYQEHMSKSPTSRCSSPG
;
A
#
# COMPACT_ATOMS: atom_id res chain seq x y z
N MET A 1 13.30 39.12 -32.31
CA MET A 1 12.31 38.16 -31.77
C MET A 1 12.50 37.86 -30.28
N VAL A 2 13.71 37.47 -29.81
CA VAL A 2 13.96 37.06 -28.41
C VAL A 2 13.61 38.11 -27.35
N LYS A 3 13.91 39.40 -27.57
CA LYS A 3 13.62 40.47 -26.59
C LYS A 3 12.12 40.71 -26.34
N GLY A 4 11.26 40.43 -27.34
CA GLY A 4 9.81 40.62 -27.23
C GLY A 4 9.14 39.49 -26.46
N CYS A 5 9.48 38.23 -26.78
CA CYS A 5 8.89 37.07 -26.11
C CYS A 5 9.41 36.88 -24.68
N ALA A 6 10.65 37.31 -24.37
CA ALA A 6 11.18 37.25 -22.99
C ALA A 6 10.33 38.06 -21.99
N LYS A 7 9.83 39.24 -22.39
CA LYS A 7 8.94 40.05 -21.53
C LYS A 7 7.46 39.70 -21.68
N GLY A 8 7.01 39.39 -22.89
CA GLY A 8 5.59 39.17 -23.20
C GLY A 8 5.10 37.73 -23.07
N GLY A 9 6.00 36.76 -22.92
CA GLY A 9 5.67 35.34 -22.98
C GLY A 9 5.51 34.80 -24.41
N GLY A 10 5.29 33.49 -24.50
CA GLY A 10 5.04 32.80 -25.77
C GLY A 10 6.28 32.60 -26.62
N CYS A 11 7.45 32.43 -26.01
CA CYS A 11 8.61 31.89 -26.73
C CYS A 11 8.34 30.40 -27.09
N PRO A 12 8.95 29.85 -28.16
CA PRO A 12 8.79 28.43 -28.52
C PRO A 12 9.08 27.47 -27.35
N SER A 13 10.07 27.80 -26.52
CA SER A 13 10.39 27.06 -25.30
C SER A 13 9.24 27.01 -24.30
N ASP A 14 8.45 28.09 -24.18
CA ASP A 14 7.37 28.19 -23.20
C ASP A 14 6.24 27.21 -23.56
N TYR A 15 5.91 27.10 -24.85
CA TYR A 15 4.93 26.12 -25.34
C TYR A 15 5.40 24.68 -25.13
N VAL A 16 6.69 24.40 -25.34
CA VAL A 16 7.27 23.08 -25.06
C VAL A 16 7.19 22.77 -23.57
N ALA A 17 7.52 23.72 -22.69
CA ALA A 17 7.44 23.53 -21.24
C ALA A 17 5.98 23.27 -20.79
N VAL A 18 5.01 24.00 -21.35
CA VAL A 18 3.58 23.77 -21.09
C VAL A 18 3.15 22.38 -21.56
N ALA A 19 3.55 21.95 -22.76
CA ALA A 19 3.25 20.61 -23.26
C ALA A 19 3.82 19.52 -22.35
N VAL A 20 5.07 19.67 -21.89
CA VAL A 20 5.70 18.75 -20.93
C VAL A 20 4.94 18.72 -19.61
N ALA A 21 4.55 19.88 -19.06
CA ALA A 21 3.79 19.95 -17.81
C ALA A 21 2.40 19.28 -17.94
N VAL A 22 1.71 19.47 -19.06
CA VAL A 22 0.43 18.80 -19.35
C VAL A 22 0.64 17.27 -19.43
N LEU A 23 1.66 16.80 -20.14
CA LEU A 23 1.99 15.38 -20.21
C LEU A 23 2.30 14.81 -18.82
N CYS A 24 3.11 15.49 -18.02
CA CYS A 24 3.40 15.10 -16.64
C CYS A 24 2.12 14.99 -15.79
N PHE A 25 1.21 15.96 -15.90
CA PHE A 25 -0.06 15.94 -15.17
C PHE A 25 -0.98 14.81 -15.65
N LEU A 26 -1.06 14.54 -16.96
CA LEU A 26 -1.81 13.40 -17.50
C LEU A 26 -1.26 12.07 -17.02
N VAL A 27 0.07 11.91 -16.97
CA VAL A 27 0.72 10.72 -16.39
C VAL A 27 0.35 10.56 -14.91
N LEU A 28 0.33 11.65 -14.15
CA LEU A 28 -0.09 11.62 -12.75
C LEU A 28 -1.57 11.21 -12.61
N LEU A 29 -2.48 11.81 -13.39
CA LEU A 29 -3.90 11.45 -13.37
C LEU A 29 -4.12 10.00 -13.74
N TRP A 30 -3.46 9.52 -14.79
CA TRP A 30 -3.49 8.12 -15.19
C TRP A 30 -3.07 7.22 -14.03
N ARG A 31 -1.94 7.50 -13.40
CA ARG A 31 -1.45 6.74 -12.23
C ARG A 31 -2.37 6.82 -11.01
N SER A 32 -3.07 7.94 -10.81
CA SER A 32 -4.01 8.12 -9.71
C SER A 32 -5.35 7.41 -9.93
N LEU A 33 -5.82 7.35 -11.17
CA LEU A 33 -7.11 6.76 -11.52
C LEU A 33 -7.01 5.26 -11.76
N LEU A 34 -5.88 4.76 -12.25
CA LEU A 34 -5.67 3.34 -12.56
C LEU A 34 -6.06 2.41 -11.40
N PRO A 35 -5.67 2.66 -10.13
CA PRO A 35 -6.09 1.80 -9.02
C PRO A 35 -7.59 1.84 -8.75
N CYS A 36 -8.24 3.00 -8.90
CA CYS A 36 -9.68 3.17 -8.67
C CYS A 36 -10.55 2.56 -9.77
N VAL A 37 -10.01 2.47 -10.99
CA VAL A 37 -10.71 1.87 -12.15
C VAL A 37 -10.56 0.34 -12.13
N ILE A 38 -9.37 -0.17 -11.80
CA ILE A 38 -9.10 -1.61 -11.76
C ILE A 38 -9.68 -2.25 -10.49
N HIS A 39 -9.63 -1.54 -9.36
CA HIS A 39 -10.17 -2.03 -8.10
C HIS A 39 -11.41 -1.22 -7.73
N LYS A 40 -12.54 -1.91 -7.53
CA LYS A 40 -13.75 -1.33 -6.95
C LYS A 40 -13.32 -0.49 -5.75
N ALA A 41 -13.54 0.83 -5.82
CA ALA A 41 -12.88 1.79 -4.94
C ALA A 41 -12.91 1.31 -3.47
N PRO A 42 -11.75 1.18 -2.80
CA PRO A 42 -11.73 0.71 -1.43
C PRO A 42 -12.60 1.65 -0.59
N ARG A 43 -13.69 1.11 -0.02
CA ARG A 43 -14.62 1.81 0.89
C ARG A 43 -13.96 2.10 2.25
N THR A 44 -12.69 2.51 2.25
CA THR A 44 -12.01 2.83 3.50
C THR A 44 -12.29 4.30 3.82
N ASN A 45 -13.06 4.54 4.88
CA ASN A 45 -13.22 5.86 5.52
C ASN A 45 -11.91 6.33 6.21
N SER A 46 -10.76 5.88 5.71
CA SER A 46 -9.45 6.10 6.29
C SER A 46 -8.91 7.45 5.83
N SER A 47 -8.47 8.27 6.79
CA SER A 47 -7.78 9.55 6.54
C SER A 47 -6.54 9.43 5.63
N SER A 48 -6.06 8.21 5.39
CA SER A 48 -4.98 7.89 4.45
C SER A 48 -5.37 8.12 2.98
N PHE A 49 -6.64 7.89 2.62
CA PHE A 49 -7.13 8.03 1.24
C PHE A 49 -7.12 9.48 0.73
N TRP A 50 -7.32 10.44 1.63
CA TRP A 50 -7.40 11.86 1.26
C TRP A 50 -6.05 12.45 0.86
N ILE A 51 -4.93 11.91 1.33
CA ILE A 51 -3.60 12.49 1.07
C ILE A 51 -3.26 12.45 -0.43
N PRO A 52 -3.40 11.31 -1.15
CA PRO A 52 -3.21 11.28 -2.60
C PRO A 52 -4.12 12.25 -3.37
N VAL A 53 -5.39 12.37 -2.98
CA VAL A 53 -6.35 13.29 -3.63
C VAL A 53 -5.90 14.74 -3.46
N ILE A 54 -5.51 15.12 -2.23
CA ILE A 54 -4.98 16.45 -1.92
C ILE A 54 -3.68 16.70 -2.71
N GLN A 55 -2.83 15.70 -2.89
CA GLN A 55 -1.61 15.83 -3.69
C GLN A 55 -1.89 16.04 -5.18
N VAL A 56 -2.90 15.37 -5.76
CA VAL A 56 -3.33 15.61 -7.16
C VAL A 56 -3.81 17.06 -7.31
N PHE A 57 -4.67 17.52 -6.40
CA PHE A 57 -5.16 18.89 -6.38
C PHE A 57 -4.00 19.90 -6.25
N SER A 58 -3.10 19.66 -5.30
CA SER A 58 -1.94 20.51 -5.05
C SER A 58 -0.98 20.56 -6.25
N SER A 59 -0.78 19.42 -6.92
CA SER A 59 0.04 19.30 -8.13
C SER A 59 -0.53 20.11 -9.29
N PHE A 60 -1.85 20.05 -9.49
CA PHE A 60 -2.53 20.88 -10.48
C PHE A 60 -2.33 22.37 -10.18
N ASN A 61 -2.56 22.78 -8.93
CA ASN A 61 -2.38 24.18 -8.51
C ASN A 61 -0.94 24.66 -8.70
N LEU A 62 0.08 23.84 -8.39
CA LEU A 62 1.47 24.20 -8.59
C LEU A 62 1.79 24.42 -10.08
N LEU A 63 1.45 23.47 -10.96
CA LEU A 63 1.75 23.61 -12.39
C LEU A 63 0.96 24.77 -13.02
N PHE A 64 -0.32 24.87 -12.68
CA PHE A 64 -1.18 25.92 -13.21
C PHE A 64 -0.74 27.30 -12.72
N SER A 65 -0.41 27.46 -11.43
CA SER A 65 0.10 28.74 -10.92
C SER A 65 1.38 29.17 -11.61
N ILE A 66 2.34 28.27 -11.86
CA ILE A 66 3.57 28.62 -12.59
C ILE A 66 3.27 29.11 -14.02
N VAL A 67 2.39 28.42 -14.76
CA VAL A 67 1.94 28.86 -16.10
C VAL A 67 1.35 30.27 -16.03
N MET A 68 0.63 30.54 -14.94
CA MET A 68 -0.12 31.76 -14.75
C MET A 68 0.71 32.94 -14.21
N SER A 69 1.62 32.73 -13.28
CA SER A 69 2.42 33.78 -12.62
C SER A 69 3.62 34.22 -13.46
N VAL A 70 4.17 33.32 -14.29
CA VAL A 70 5.45 33.52 -14.99
C VAL A 70 5.29 34.02 -16.43
N ASN A 71 4.06 34.37 -16.84
CA ASN A 71 3.71 34.85 -18.19
C ASN A 71 4.23 33.91 -19.30
N LEU A 72 4.04 32.59 -19.15
CA LEU A 72 4.46 31.61 -20.16
C LEU A 72 3.59 31.69 -21.43
N LEU A 73 2.31 32.02 -21.28
CA LEU A 73 1.35 32.17 -22.36
C LEU A 73 1.00 33.65 -22.59
N GLN A 74 0.82 34.03 -23.85
CA GLN A 74 0.40 35.39 -24.22
C GLN A 74 -1.09 35.60 -23.92
N PHE A 75 -1.39 36.15 -22.74
CA PHE A 75 -2.76 36.55 -22.37
C PHE A 75 -2.98 38.06 -22.50
N LYS A 76 -4.21 38.47 -22.85
CA LYS A 76 -4.57 39.89 -22.89
C LYS A 76 -4.46 40.50 -21.47
N PRO A 77 -3.71 41.60 -21.29
CA PRO A 77 -3.19 42.03 -19.98
C PRO A 77 -4.21 42.64 -19.00
N GLN A 78 -5.45 42.92 -19.42
CA GLN A 78 -6.34 43.86 -18.71
C GLN A 78 -6.99 43.28 -17.43
N HIS A 79 -7.25 41.97 -17.38
CA HIS A 79 -7.75 41.29 -16.18
C HIS A 79 -6.69 40.39 -15.52
N TRP A 80 -5.73 39.92 -16.32
CA TRP A 80 -4.70 38.97 -15.90
C TRP A 80 -3.78 39.50 -14.79
N ARG A 81 -3.32 40.75 -14.93
CA ARG A 81 -2.39 41.40 -13.99
C ARG A 81 -2.98 41.67 -12.59
N ARG A 82 -4.32 41.68 -12.45
CA ARG A 82 -4.97 41.89 -11.14
C ARG A 82 -4.88 40.67 -10.23
N TYR A 83 -4.58 39.49 -10.77
CA TYR A 83 -4.54 38.24 -10.00
C TYR A 83 -3.11 37.74 -9.69
N CYS A 84 -2.05 38.56 -9.86
CA CYS A 84 -0.67 38.16 -9.53
C CYS A 84 -0.57 37.59 -8.10
N TYR A 85 -1.17 38.25 -7.11
CA TYR A 85 -1.15 37.78 -5.71
C TYR A 85 -1.88 36.44 -5.54
N LEU A 86 -2.98 36.24 -6.26
CA LEU A 86 -3.70 34.97 -6.20
C LEU A 86 -2.79 33.84 -6.70
N TRP A 87 -2.23 33.98 -7.91
CA TRP A 87 -1.45 32.91 -8.53
C TRP A 87 -0.07 32.72 -7.89
N ALA A 88 0.73 33.78 -7.77
CA ALA A 88 2.12 33.70 -7.30
C ALA A 88 2.25 33.54 -5.78
N VAL A 89 1.26 33.96 -4.98
CA VAL A 89 1.37 33.95 -3.50
C VAL A 89 0.45 32.90 -2.87
N TRP A 90 -0.79 32.76 -3.32
CA TRP A 90 -1.75 31.82 -2.70
C TRP A 90 -1.82 30.47 -3.39
N VAL A 91 -1.86 30.44 -4.73
CA VAL A 91 -1.96 29.19 -5.46
C VAL A 91 -0.61 28.50 -5.56
N GLU A 92 0.47 29.22 -5.88
CA GLU A 92 1.83 28.65 -5.98
C GLU A 92 2.38 28.20 -4.63
N GLY A 93 2.24 29.06 -3.60
CA GLY A 93 2.73 28.81 -2.24
C GLY A 93 1.89 27.78 -1.49
N PRO A 94 0.88 28.19 -0.71
CA PRO A 94 0.16 27.29 0.20
C PRO A 94 -0.64 26.21 -0.53
N LEU A 95 -1.34 26.50 -1.63
CA LEU A 95 -2.15 25.47 -2.31
C LEU A 95 -1.33 24.57 -3.25
N GLY A 96 -0.20 25.07 -3.74
CA GLY A 96 0.73 24.37 -4.62
C GLY A 96 1.86 23.73 -3.83
N PHE A 97 3.05 24.31 -3.87
CA PHE A 97 4.25 23.72 -3.28
C PHE A 97 4.10 23.36 -1.80
N GLY A 98 3.52 24.27 -1.00
CA GLY A 98 3.35 24.12 0.44
C GLY A 98 2.48 22.92 0.79
N LEU A 99 1.30 22.79 0.17
CA LEU A 99 0.41 21.64 0.37
C LEU A 99 1.05 20.34 -0.10
N LEU A 100 1.73 20.36 -1.26
CA LEU A 100 2.42 19.19 -1.82
C LEU A 100 3.49 18.67 -0.87
N MET A 101 4.36 19.56 -0.37
CA MET A 101 5.41 19.22 0.58
C MET A 101 4.85 18.86 1.96
N SER A 102 3.80 19.54 2.42
CA SER A 102 3.15 19.20 3.70
C SER A 102 2.56 17.79 3.69
N CYS A 103 1.95 17.38 2.57
CA CYS A 103 1.51 16.00 2.39
C CYS A 103 2.68 15.02 2.47
N ARG A 104 3.83 15.35 1.89
CA ARG A 104 5.04 14.49 1.93
C ARG A 104 5.61 14.36 3.32
N ILE A 105 5.75 15.47 4.03
CA ILE A 105 6.24 15.49 5.40
C ILE A 105 5.29 14.68 6.30
N THR A 106 3.99 14.80 6.10
CA THR A 106 2.98 14.00 6.81
C THR A 106 3.15 12.50 6.54
N GLN A 107 3.36 12.10 5.29
CA GLN A 107 3.61 10.70 4.93
C GLN A 107 4.92 10.17 5.53
N ALA A 108 6.01 10.94 5.42
CA ALA A 108 7.30 10.58 5.99
C ALA A 108 7.23 10.46 7.52
N PHE A 109 6.50 11.35 8.18
CA PHE A 109 6.22 11.27 9.62
C PHE A 109 5.48 9.97 9.98
N GLN A 110 4.45 9.58 9.22
CA GLN A 110 3.75 8.32 9.46
C GLN A 110 4.66 7.11 9.31
N LEU A 111 5.45 7.05 8.23
CA LEU A 111 6.40 5.97 7.98
C LEU A 111 7.46 5.88 9.08
N TYR A 112 7.97 7.02 9.54
CA TYR A 112 8.92 7.07 10.66
C TYR A 112 8.32 6.44 11.92
N PHE A 113 7.09 6.80 12.29
CA PHE A 113 6.47 6.23 13.49
C PHE A 113 6.21 4.73 13.36
N ILE A 114 5.76 4.28 12.19
CA ILE A 114 5.39 2.89 11.94
C ILE A 114 6.63 1.98 11.89
N PHE A 115 7.68 2.37 11.16
CA PHE A 115 8.84 1.50 10.96
C PHE A 115 9.98 1.73 11.94
N VAL A 116 10.22 2.98 12.34
CA VAL A 116 11.33 3.31 13.25
C VAL A 116 10.89 3.26 14.70
N LYS A 117 9.74 3.87 15.02
CA LYS A 117 9.17 3.82 16.38
C LYS A 117 8.26 2.61 16.62
N LYS A 118 8.03 1.78 15.59
CA LYS A 118 7.21 0.56 15.67
C LYS A 118 5.81 0.81 16.24
N ARG A 119 5.23 1.99 16.05
CA ARG A 119 3.93 2.34 16.66
C ARG A 119 3.05 3.12 15.70
N LEU A 120 1.76 3.17 16.00
CA LEU A 120 0.86 4.02 15.23
C LEU A 120 1.21 5.50 15.40
N PRO A 121 1.00 6.34 14.36
CA PRO A 121 1.23 7.78 14.47
C PRO A 121 0.33 8.38 15.56
N PRO A 122 0.89 9.17 16.50
CA PRO A 122 0.14 9.72 17.63
C PRO A 122 -0.86 10.79 17.20
N VAL A 123 -0.57 11.47 16.09
CA VAL A 123 -1.43 12.51 15.52
C VAL A 123 -1.99 12.02 14.20
N LYS A 124 -3.31 12.15 14.04
CA LYS A 124 -3.98 11.80 12.79
C LYS A 124 -3.57 12.76 11.67
N SER A 125 -3.52 12.25 10.45
CA SER A 125 -3.05 12.98 9.26
C SER A 125 -3.83 14.27 9.01
N TYR A 126 -5.14 14.27 9.25
CA TYR A 126 -6.00 15.43 9.04
C TYR A 126 -5.77 16.58 10.03
N LEU A 127 -5.14 16.30 11.19
CA LEU A 127 -4.70 17.33 12.14
C LEU A 127 -3.27 17.77 11.85
N PHE A 128 -2.39 16.83 11.52
CA PHE A 128 -0.98 17.12 11.27
C PHE A 128 -0.75 17.91 9.99
N LEU A 129 -1.49 17.60 8.91
CA LEU A 129 -1.33 18.24 7.61
C LEU A 129 -1.58 19.77 7.67
N PRO A 130 -2.72 20.27 8.21
CA PRO A 130 -2.93 21.71 8.36
C PRO A 130 -1.86 22.38 9.22
N LEU A 131 -1.41 21.71 10.29
CA LEU A 131 -0.38 22.24 11.18
C LEU A 131 0.96 22.44 10.45
N VAL A 132 1.35 21.49 9.60
CA VAL A 132 2.54 21.61 8.75
C VAL A 132 2.34 22.69 7.67
N LEU A 133 1.12 23.00 7.25
CA LEU A 133 0.84 24.03 6.23
C LEU A 133 0.82 25.47 6.79
N LEU A 134 0.63 25.65 8.10
CA LEU A 134 0.50 26.98 8.73
C LEU A 134 1.63 27.98 8.37
N PRO A 135 2.92 27.60 8.33
CA PRO A 135 3.99 28.53 7.94
C PRO A 135 3.79 29.14 6.55
N TRP A 136 3.27 28.38 5.59
CA TRP A 136 2.94 28.88 4.25
C TRP A 136 1.77 29.86 4.27
N ILE A 137 0.69 29.52 4.98
CA ILE A 137 -0.47 30.41 5.09
C ILE A 137 -0.06 31.73 5.73
N PHE A 138 0.69 31.66 6.83
CA PHE A 138 1.20 32.84 7.52
C PHE A 138 2.12 33.69 6.62
N GLY A 139 3.09 33.07 5.95
CA GLY A 139 3.97 33.77 5.00
C GLY A 139 3.18 34.47 3.88
N SER A 140 2.21 33.78 3.27
CA SER A 140 1.36 34.34 2.22
C SER A 140 0.52 35.52 2.72
N THR A 141 0.01 35.47 3.97
CA THR A 141 -0.72 36.62 4.55
C THR A 141 0.15 37.86 4.73
N ILE A 142 1.40 37.69 5.17
CA ILE A 142 2.35 38.81 5.31
C ILE A 142 2.67 39.42 3.95
N ILE A 143 3.00 38.59 2.95
CA ILE A 143 3.31 39.04 1.60
C ILE A 143 2.10 39.79 1.01
N HIS A 144 0.89 39.26 1.17
CA HIS A 144 -0.31 39.92 0.69
C HIS A 144 -0.58 41.25 1.42
N ALA A 145 -0.35 41.32 2.73
CA ALA A 145 -0.53 42.56 3.50
C ALA A 145 0.47 43.65 3.10
N ARG A 146 1.73 43.28 2.83
CA ARG A 146 2.81 44.22 2.48
C ARG A 146 2.85 44.60 1.01
N LYS A 147 2.20 43.81 0.15
CA LYS A 147 2.09 44.01 -1.29
C LYS A 147 3.42 44.30 -2.01
N PRO A 148 4.43 43.40 -1.96
CA PRO A 148 5.74 43.64 -2.57
C PRO A 148 5.81 43.34 -4.07
N LEU A 149 4.81 42.68 -4.67
CA LEU A 149 4.87 42.28 -6.08
C LEU A 149 4.79 43.49 -7.01
N ASN A 150 5.66 43.50 -8.03
CA ASN A 150 5.66 44.51 -9.09
C ASN A 150 4.61 44.19 -10.19
N ASN A 151 4.53 45.06 -11.22
CA ASN A 151 3.61 44.90 -12.35
C ASN A 151 3.90 43.68 -13.25
N GLU A 152 5.06 43.05 -13.09
CA GLU A 152 5.50 41.84 -13.78
C GLU A 152 5.34 40.59 -12.89
N CYS A 153 4.64 40.71 -11.74
CA CYS A 153 4.45 39.69 -10.71
C CYS A 153 5.72 39.21 -9.97
N HIS A 154 6.84 39.95 -10.03
CA HIS A 154 8.06 39.62 -9.30
C HIS A 154 8.07 40.20 -7.88
N LEU A 155 8.55 39.43 -6.90
CA LEU A 155 8.58 39.80 -5.47
C LEU A 155 9.77 40.70 -5.10
N GLY A 156 10.83 40.71 -5.91
CA GLY A 156 12.07 41.44 -5.63
C GLY A 156 12.93 40.79 -4.54
N LEU A 157 14.23 41.13 -4.53
CA LEU A 157 15.26 40.46 -3.71
C LEU A 157 14.92 40.34 -2.22
N GLU A 158 14.39 41.41 -1.61
CA GLU A 158 14.07 41.45 -0.17
C GLU A 158 13.07 40.36 0.25
N TRP A 159 12.12 40.02 -0.63
CA TRP A 159 11.06 39.03 -0.34
C TRP A 159 11.36 37.67 -0.96
N THR A 160 12.15 37.60 -2.03
CA THR A 160 12.59 36.33 -2.62
C THR A 160 13.41 35.49 -1.64
N PHE A 161 14.32 36.08 -0.87
CA PHE A 161 15.15 35.32 0.07
C PHE A 161 14.35 34.64 1.20
N PRO A 162 13.44 35.33 1.93
CA PRO A 162 12.58 34.68 2.90
C PRO A 162 11.72 33.56 2.32
N VAL A 163 11.15 33.76 1.13
CA VAL A 163 10.33 32.73 0.44
C VAL A 163 11.17 31.52 0.05
N ALA A 164 12.37 31.74 -0.52
CA ALA A 164 13.31 30.69 -0.84
C ALA A 164 13.78 29.94 0.43
N GLY A 165 13.99 30.66 1.53
CA GLY A 165 14.30 30.08 2.85
C GLY A 165 13.17 29.17 3.35
N LEU A 166 11.91 29.58 3.19
CA LEU A 166 10.75 28.75 3.54
C LEU A 166 10.68 27.49 2.67
N HIS A 167 10.87 27.61 1.35
CA HIS A 167 10.99 26.44 0.48
C HIS A 167 12.07 25.48 0.97
N ALA A 168 13.30 25.99 1.18
CA ALA A 168 14.45 25.21 1.63
C ALA A 168 14.19 24.51 2.97
N LEU A 169 13.51 25.16 3.92
CA LEU A 169 13.14 24.56 5.21
C LEU A 169 12.28 23.31 5.04
N TYR A 170 11.29 23.33 4.14
CA TYR A 170 10.45 22.16 3.86
C TYR A 170 11.24 21.04 3.20
N VAL A 171 12.20 21.38 2.33
CA VAL A 171 13.12 20.39 1.73
C VAL A 171 13.97 19.74 2.81
N LEU A 172 14.59 20.54 3.68
CA LEU A 172 15.44 20.06 4.75
C LEU A 172 14.65 19.16 5.72
N ALA A 173 13.42 19.55 6.07
CA ALA A 173 12.53 18.73 6.88
C ALA A 173 12.24 17.38 6.19
N LEU A 174 11.90 17.39 4.90
CA LEU A 174 11.66 16.17 4.14
C LEU A 174 12.91 15.28 4.09
N VAL A 175 14.09 15.84 3.81
CA VAL A 175 15.37 15.12 3.79
C VAL A 175 15.69 14.54 5.16
N ALA A 176 15.46 15.28 6.25
CA ALA A 176 15.69 14.82 7.61
C ALA A 176 14.82 13.63 8.00
N PHE A 177 13.50 13.72 7.77
CA PHE A 177 12.58 12.60 8.01
C PHE A 177 12.93 11.38 7.16
N THR A 178 13.31 11.62 5.90
CA THR A 178 13.66 10.54 4.99
C THR A 178 14.97 9.86 5.39
N ARG A 179 15.98 10.63 5.82
CA ARG A 179 17.24 10.12 6.34
C ARG A 179 17.02 9.31 7.61
N ALA A 180 16.08 9.71 8.47
CA ALA A 180 15.75 8.97 9.69
C ALA A 180 15.17 7.57 9.40
N ILE A 181 14.61 7.34 8.22
CA ILE A 181 14.04 6.05 7.80
C ILE A 181 15.10 5.17 7.08
N ARG A 182 16.33 5.67 6.87
CA ARG A 182 17.39 4.99 6.09
C ARG A 182 17.82 3.63 6.61
N HIS A 183 17.72 3.42 7.91
CA HIS A 183 18.16 2.17 8.54
C HIS A 183 17.11 1.06 8.49
N VAL A 184 15.95 1.30 7.88
CA VAL A 184 14.90 0.28 7.74
C VAL A 184 15.17 -0.54 6.47
N GLU A 185 15.52 -1.81 6.64
CA GLU A 185 15.71 -2.77 5.54
C GLU A 185 14.36 -3.23 4.98
N PHE A 186 13.75 -2.42 4.12
CA PHE A 186 12.53 -2.84 3.42
C PHE A 186 12.84 -4.01 2.46
N ARG A 187 12.12 -5.13 2.59
CA ARG A 187 12.46 -6.39 1.91
C ARG A 187 12.04 -6.49 0.44
N PHE A 188 11.36 -5.50 -0.10
CA PHE A 188 10.93 -5.47 -1.49
C PHE A 188 11.82 -4.49 -2.28
N ASP A 189 11.92 -4.67 -3.61
CA ASP A 189 12.56 -3.70 -4.54
C ASP A 189 11.99 -2.27 -4.41
N GLU A 190 10.88 -2.13 -3.70
CA GLU A 190 10.30 -0.91 -3.16
C GLU A 190 11.31 -0.02 -2.42
N LEU A 191 12.28 -0.58 -1.68
CA LEU A 191 13.32 0.22 -1.01
C LEU A 191 14.10 1.03 -2.04
N LYS A 192 14.57 0.35 -3.09
CA LYS A 192 15.41 0.92 -4.15
C LYS A 192 14.64 1.96 -4.93
N ASP A 193 13.35 1.72 -5.20
CA ASP A 193 12.51 2.65 -5.95
C ASP A 193 12.02 3.82 -5.09
N LEU A 194 11.76 3.60 -3.80
CA LEU A 194 11.50 4.66 -2.83
C LEU A 194 12.74 5.57 -2.70
N TRP A 195 13.93 5.00 -2.55
CA TRP A 195 15.20 5.75 -2.46
C TRP A 195 15.55 6.50 -3.73
N LYS A 196 15.37 5.90 -4.91
CA LYS A 196 15.50 6.61 -6.19
C LYS A 196 14.51 7.76 -6.27
N GLY A 197 13.26 7.53 -5.89
CA GLY A 197 12.24 8.57 -5.84
C GLY A 197 12.65 9.73 -4.93
N ILE A 198 13.11 9.43 -3.71
CA ILE A 198 13.60 10.42 -2.75
C ILE A 198 14.76 11.22 -3.34
N LEU A 199 15.77 10.56 -3.90
CA LEU A 199 16.96 11.20 -4.46
C LEU A 199 16.58 12.12 -5.63
N VAL A 200 15.78 11.62 -6.57
CA VAL A 200 15.30 12.38 -7.72
C VAL A 200 14.45 13.56 -7.26
N SER A 201 13.59 13.37 -6.24
CA SER A 201 12.75 14.45 -5.71
C SER A 201 13.58 15.54 -5.04
N ALA A 202 14.56 15.19 -4.20
CA ALA A 202 15.42 16.16 -3.53
C ALA A 202 16.24 16.96 -4.55
N ALA A 203 16.82 16.29 -5.55
CA ALA A 203 17.54 16.95 -6.64
C ALA A 203 16.62 17.87 -7.45
N SER A 204 15.43 17.38 -7.84
CA SER A 204 14.46 18.17 -8.60
C SER A 204 14.00 19.41 -7.84
N VAL A 205 13.81 19.33 -6.53
CA VAL A 205 13.42 20.47 -5.70
C VAL A 205 14.55 21.50 -5.61
N VAL A 206 15.81 21.08 -5.44
CA VAL A 206 16.96 21.99 -5.42
C VAL A 206 17.07 22.74 -6.75
N ILE A 207 16.92 22.04 -7.87
CA ILE A 207 16.94 22.66 -9.21
C ILE A 207 15.76 23.63 -9.35
N TRP A 208 14.56 23.24 -8.90
CA TRP A 208 13.37 24.09 -8.97
C TRP A 208 13.53 25.39 -8.16
N VAL A 209 14.00 25.31 -6.90
CA VAL A 209 14.25 26.50 -6.06
C VAL A 209 15.32 27.40 -6.67
N THR A 210 16.37 26.81 -7.25
CA THR A 210 17.42 27.57 -7.93
C THR A 210 16.86 28.30 -9.16
N ALA A 211 16.04 27.63 -9.97
CA ALA A 211 15.36 28.23 -11.12
C ALA A 211 14.38 29.34 -10.72
N PHE A 212 13.66 29.16 -9.61
CA PHE A 212 12.77 30.17 -9.04
C PHE A 212 13.55 31.44 -8.66
N VAL A 213 14.63 31.30 -7.89
CA VAL A 213 15.47 32.43 -7.49
C VAL A 213 16.10 33.12 -8.70
N LEU A 214 16.59 32.35 -9.68
CA LEU A 214 17.15 32.89 -10.93
C LEU A 214 16.11 33.68 -11.73
N ASN A 215 14.86 33.19 -11.82
CA ASN A 215 13.76 33.86 -12.50
C ASN A 215 13.39 35.19 -11.83
N GLU A 216 13.43 35.26 -10.50
CA GLU A 216 13.13 36.49 -9.75
C GLU A 216 14.24 37.54 -9.81
N ILE A 217 15.52 37.13 -9.80
CA ILE A 217 16.65 38.06 -9.68
C ILE A 217 17.12 38.57 -11.05
N LEU A 218 17.15 37.72 -12.09
CA LEU A 218 17.86 38.01 -13.35
C LEU A 218 16.94 38.52 -14.46
N THR A 219 16.09 39.50 -14.12
CA THR A 219 15.13 40.14 -15.05
C THR A 219 15.80 40.94 -16.17
N GLN A 220 17.08 41.30 -16.02
CA GLN A 220 17.82 42.08 -17.03
C GLN A 220 18.35 41.22 -18.18
N ILE A 221 18.47 39.90 -18.00
CA ILE A 221 19.09 38.99 -18.96
C ILE A 221 18.01 38.14 -19.64
N SER A 222 17.56 38.60 -20.81
CA SER A 222 16.43 37.98 -21.55
C SER A 222 16.56 36.47 -21.82
N TRP A 223 17.73 35.96 -22.21
CA TRP A 223 17.90 34.53 -22.47
C TRP A 223 17.84 33.69 -21.21
N LEU A 224 18.37 34.22 -20.10
CA LEU A 224 18.42 33.53 -18.82
C LEU A 224 17.04 33.52 -18.15
N GLN A 225 16.26 34.58 -18.34
CA GLN A 225 14.85 34.62 -17.95
C GLN A 225 14.04 33.57 -18.72
N VAL A 226 14.19 33.45 -20.04
CA VAL A 226 13.49 32.40 -20.80
C VAL A 226 13.92 31.00 -20.35
N ALA A 227 15.22 30.79 -20.12
CA ALA A 227 15.75 29.51 -19.64
C ALA A 227 15.27 29.14 -18.24
N SER A 228 15.24 30.09 -17.28
CA SER A 228 14.81 29.82 -15.91
C SER A 228 13.33 29.47 -15.84
N ARG A 229 12.47 30.15 -16.62
CA ARG A 229 11.04 29.83 -16.72
C ARG A 229 10.78 28.44 -17.30
N PHE A 230 11.52 28.09 -18.36
CA PHE A 230 11.48 26.75 -18.94
C PHE A 230 11.86 25.68 -17.91
N VAL A 231 13.00 25.86 -17.23
CA VAL A 231 13.48 24.92 -16.20
C VAL A 231 12.49 24.83 -15.05
N LEU A 232 11.93 25.94 -14.58
CA LEU A 232 10.97 25.99 -13.48
C LEU A 232 9.75 25.10 -13.76
N LEU A 233 9.13 25.24 -14.94
CA LEU A 233 7.92 24.47 -15.27
C LEU A 233 8.23 22.99 -15.54
N VAL A 234 9.32 22.68 -16.26
CA VAL A 234 9.73 21.30 -16.53
C VAL A 234 10.08 20.56 -15.24
N THR A 235 10.87 21.18 -14.37
CA THR A 235 11.23 20.59 -13.07
C THR A 235 10.03 20.51 -12.14
N GLY A 236 9.08 21.45 -12.19
CA GLY A 236 7.79 21.34 -11.52
C GLY A 236 6.98 20.12 -11.99
N GLY A 237 6.93 19.87 -13.30
CA GLY A 237 6.27 18.70 -13.88
C GLY A 237 6.90 17.37 -13.43
N VAL A 238 8.24 17.30 -13.47
CA VAL A 238 8.99 16.12 -12.97
C VAL A 238 8.74 15.92 -11.48
N LEU A 239 8.83 16.97 -10.68
CA LEU A 239 8.62 16.95 -9.23
C LEU A 239 7.24 16.41 -8.87
N VAL A 240 6.20 16.86 -9.58
CA VAL A 240 4.82 16.41 -9.40
C VAL A 240 4.68 14.90 -9.67
N VAL A 241 5.23 14.40 -10.79
CA VAL A 241 5.17 12.96 -11.13
C VAL A 241 5.97 12.12 -10.14
N VAL A 242 7.19 12.55 -9.79
CA VAL A 242 8.08 11.83 -8.88
C VAL A 242 7.49 11.78 -7.49
N PHE A 243 6.99 12.90 -6.97
CA PHE A 243 6.30 12.92 -5.69
C PHE A 243 5.12 11.96 -5.73
N PHE A 244 4.18 12.10 -6.68
CA PHE A 244 3.02 11.20 -6.72
C PHE A 244 3.43 9.71 -6.73
N SER A 245 4.45 9.35 -7.49
CA SER A 245 4.98 7.98 -7.56
C SER A 245 5.48 7.46 -6.21
N ILE A 246 6.09 8.32 -5.39
CA ILE A 246 6.51 7.99 -4.03
C ILE A 246 5.30 7.86 -3.07
N SER A 247 4.19 8.60 -3.29
CA SER A 247 2.99 8.50 -2.42
C SER A 247 2.15 7.28 -2.73
N SER A 248 2.07 6.90 -4.00
CA SER A 248 1.31 5.72 -4.40
C SER A 248 1.93 4.45 -3.82
N ASN A 249 3.23 4.50 -3.47
CA ASN A 249 3.93 3.49 -2.69
C ASN A 249 3.64 3.67 -1.20
N GLN A 250 2.37 3.80 -0.83
CA GLN A 250 2.00 3.38 0.52
C GLN A 250 2.40 1.91 0.63
N PRO A 251 3.12 1.53 1.69
CA PRO A 251 3.36 0.13 1.93
C PRO A 251 1.99 -0.56 2.01
N LEU A 252 1.80 -1.56 1.16
CA LEU A 252 0.90 -2.72 1.32
C LEU A 252 -0.52 -2.76 0.76
N LEU A 253 -1.32 -1.72 0.56
CA LEU A 253 -2.73 -2.01 0.20
C LEU A 253 -3.01 -2.16 -1.31
N SER A 254 -2.33 -1.40 -2.17
CA SER A 254 -2.64 -1.42 -3.61
C SER A 254 -1.87 -2.49 -4.40
N GLN A 255 -0.65 -2.85 -3.98
CA GLN A 255 0.14 -3.87 -4.69
C GLN A 255 -0.34 -5.31 -4.42
N ILE A 256 -0.89 -5.59 -3.23
CA ILE A 256 -1.56 -6.87 -2.93
C ILE A 256 -2.80 -7.03 -3.84
N SER A 257 -3.48 -5.92 -4.13
CA SER A 257 -4.63 -5.90 -5.05
C SER A 257 -4.22 -5.99 -6.53
N LEU A 258 -3.10 -5.36 -6.93
CA LEU A 258 -2.58 -5.43 -8.30
C LEU A 258 -2.06 -6.82 -8.69
N LYS A 259 -1.47 -7.56 -7.75
CA LYS A 259 -1.06 -8.95 -7.97
C LYS A 259 -2.23 -9.94 -8.05
N LYS A 260 -3.46 -9.51 -7.78
CA LYS A 260 -4.67 -10.34 -7.92
C LYS A 260 -4.91 -10.82 -9.37
N LYS A 261 -4.27 -10.21 -10.37
CA LYS A 261 -4.38 -10.63 -11.77
C LYS A 261 -3.30 -11.63 -12.21
N ASP A 262 -2.20 -11.72 -11.48
CA ASP A 262 -1.16 -12.73 -11.72
C ASP A 262 -1.37 -13.90 -10.74
N ASN A 263 -2.39 -14.69 -11.06
CA ASN A 263 -2.71 -16.01 -10.51
C ASN A 263 -3.24 -16.08 -9.07
N PHE A 264 -4.13 -17.04 -8.89
CA PHE A 264 -4.88 -17.49 -7.70
C PHE A 264 -4.03 -17.83 -6.45
N GLU A 265 -2.77 -17.39 -6.36
CA GLU A 265 -1.80 -17.91 -5.40
C GLU A 265 -1.66 -17.14 -4.08
N PHE A 266 -2.27 -15.96 -3.86
CA PHE A 266 -2.12 -15.26 -2.57
C PHE A 266 -3.44 -14.80 -1.96
N GLN A 267 -4.24 -15.75 -1.47
CA GLN A 267 -5.42 -15.48 -0.65
C GLN A 267 -5.08 -14.95 0.77
N ARG A 268 -3.82 -15.12 1.24
CA ARG A 268 -3.38 -14.81 2.61
C ARG A 268 -2.14 -13.91 2.63
N MET A 269 -2.11 -12.93 3.54
CA MET A 269 -0.98 -11.98 3.66
C MET A 269 0.30 -12.65 4.19
N SER A 270 0.17 -13.72 4.98
CA SER A 270 1.29 -14.55 5.43
C SER A 270 2.13 -15.07 4.26
N LEU A 271 1.44 -15.59 3.23
CA LEU A 271 2.07 -16.11 2.03
C LEU A 271 2.75 -15.01 1.22
N ALA A 272 2.14 -13.81 1.12
CA ALA A 272 2.73 -12.66 0.44
C ALA A 272 4.03 -12.16 1.11
N LEU A 273 4.14 -12.32 2.43
CA LEU A 273 5.36 -12.04 3.19
C LEU A 273 6.41 -13.14 3.06
N GLY A 274 6.14 -14.19 2.29
CA GLY A 274 6.99 -15.38 2.16
C GLY A 274 7.13 -16.10 3.49
N ILE A 275 6.10 -16.06 4.34
CA ILE A 275 6.00 -16.98 5.47
C ILE A 275 5.69 -18.33 4.83
N PRO A 276 6.59 -19.32 4.89
CA PRO A 276 6.28 -20.61 4.34
C PRO A 276 5.03 -21.13 5.06
N ASP A 277 4.02 -21.53 4.29
CA ASP A 277 3.06 -22.50 4.80
C ASP A 277 3.94 -23.61 5.39
N SER A 278 3.83 -23.85 6.69
CA SER A 278 4.63 -24.87 7.38
C SER A 278 4.29 -26.29 6.89
N GLY A 279 3.69 -26.45 5.71
CA GLY A 279 3.29 -27.68 5.07
C GLY A 279 4.22 -28.18 3.96
N LEU A 280 5.30 -27.48 3.58
CA LEU A 280 6.20 -27.99 2.53
C LEU A 280 7.44 -28.74 3.04
N LEU A 281 7.74 -28.72 4.35
CA LEU A 281 8.88 -29.47 4.91
C LEU A 281 8.67 -29.99 6.35
N PHE A 282 7.43 -30.24 6.80
CA PHE A 282 7.19 -30.99 8.05
C PHE A 282 6.41 -32.27 7.77
N ARG A 283 7.16 -33.38 7.83
CA ARG A 283 6.82 -34.59 8.58
C ARG A 283 5.31 -34.79 8.82
N LYS A 284 4.69 -35.63 7.98
CA LYS A 284 3.56 -36.51 8.32
C LYS A 284 2.76 -36.01 9.53
N GLU A 285 1.82 -35.06 9.33
CA GLU A 285 0.84 -34.71 10.35
C GLU A 285 0.27 -36.03 10.88
N GLU A 286 0.55 -36.35 12.15
CA GLU A 286 0.02 -37.55 12.77
C GLU A 286 -1.50 -37.44 12.71
N PHE A 287 -2.12 -38.31 11.91
CA PHE A 287 -3.55 -38.48 11.82
C PHE A 287 -4.09 -38.89 13.20
N ARG A 288 -4.43 -37.90 14.03
CA ARG A 288 -5.14 -38.09 15.29
C ARG A 288 -6.60 -37.75 15.04
N PRO A 289 -7.53 -38.71 15.28
CA PRO A 289 -8.95 -38.42 15.17
C PRO A 289 -9.31 -37.28 16.12
N VAL A 290 -10.08 -36.31 15.61
CA VAL A 290 -10.54 -35.18 16.42
C VAL A 290 -11.48 -35.67 17.52
N ASP A 291 -11.09 -35.49 18.77
CA ASP A 291 -11.96 -35.72 19.93
C ASP A 291 -12.68 -34.40 20.29
N PRO A 292 -14.02 -34.33 20.18
CA PRO A 292 -14.80 -33.13 20.51
C PRO A 292 -14.64 -32.67 21.97
N ASN A 293 -14.12 -33.51 22.86
CA ASN A 293 -13.86 -33.16 24.26
C ASN A 293 -12.51 -32.46 24.47
N GLU A 294 -11.66 -32.39 23.42
CA GLU A 294 -10.41 -31.64 23.47
C GLU A 294 -10.67 -30.12 23.55
N PRO A 295 -9.77 -29.37 24.19
CA PRO A 295 -9.93 -27.93 24.28
C PRO A 295 -9.74 -27.29 22.89
N LEU A 296 -10.50 -26.22 22.62
CA LEU A 296 -10.62 -25.60 21.29
C LEU A 296 -9.27 -25.16 20.70
N ASP A 297 -8.36 -24.69 21.55
CA ASP A 297 -7.00 -24.31 21.16
C ASP A 297 -6.23 -25.48 20.53
N LYS A 298 -6.42 -26.70 21.03
CA LYS A 298 -5.81 -27.90 20.45
C LYS A 298 -6.49 -28.32 19.15
N LEU A 299 -7.82 -28.22 19.10
CA LEU A 299 -8.62 -28.56 17.92
C LEU A 299 -8.27 -27.66 16.72
N LEU A 300 -8.12 -26.35 16.95
CA LEU A 300 -7.80 -25.38 15.90
C LEU A 300 -6.39 -25.53 15.32
N LEU A 301 -5.49 -26.30 15.96
CA LEU A 301 -4.20 -26.65 15.37
C LEU A 301 -4.36 -27.63 14.20
N ASN A 302 -5.40 -28.48 14.22
CA ASN A 302 -5.70 -29.38 13.10
C ASN A 302 -6.24 -28.55 11.92
N LYS A 303 -5.45 -28.51 10.84
CA LYS A 303 -5.76 -27.70 9.65
C LYS A 303 -7.09 -28.10 9.00
N ARG A 304 -7.39 -29.40 8.90
CA ARG A 304 -8.64 -29.90 8.29
C ARG A 304 -9.85 -29.52 9.13
N PHE A 305 -9.76 -29.70 10.45
CA PHE A 305 -10.82 -29.28 11.37
C PHE A 305 -11.07 -27.78 11.26
N ARG A 306 -10.00 -26.97 11.30
CA ARG A 306 -10.09 -25.52 11.19
C ARG A 306 -10.74 -25.07 9.87
N GLN A 307 -10.41 -25.73 8.76
CA GLN A 307 -10.98 -25.43 7.45
C GLN A 307 -12.48 -25.76 7.38
N SER A 308 -12.88 -26.94 7.87
CA SER A 308 -14.30 -27.31 7.95
C SER A 308 -15.11 -26.36 8.85
N LEU A 309 -14.54 -25.98 10.00
CA LEU A 309 -15.16 -25.03 10.92
C LEU A 309 -15.27 -23.62 10.29
N MET A 310 -14.28 -23.21 9.49
CA MET A 310 -14.29 -21.94 8.76
C MET A 310 -15.35 -21.92 7.67
N GLU A 311 -15.50 -22.99 6.88
CA GLU A 311 -16.57 -23.13 5.88
C GLU A 311 -17.97 -23.03 6.52
N PHE A 312 -18.14 -23.66 7.68
CA PHE A 312 -19.36 -23.54 8.46
C PHE A 312 -19.60 -22.09 8.93
N ALA A 313 -18.60 -21.45 9.53
CA ALA A 313 -18.75 -20.08 10.04
C ALA A 313 -19.02 -19.06 8.92
N ASP A 314 -18.37 -19.22 7.75
CA ASP A 314 -18.64 -18.41 6.56
C ASP A 314 -20.09 -18.60 6.08
N SER A 315 -20.63 -19.83 6.14
CA SER A 315 -22.04 -20.10 5.82
C SER A 315 -23.02 -19.41 6.79
N CYS A 316 -22.58 -19.18 8.02
CA CYS A 316 -23.35 -18.46 9.05
C CYS A 316 -23.11 -16.95 9.05
N TYR A 317 -22.31 -16.41 8.11
CA TYR A 317 -21.87 -15.00 8.10
C TYR A 317 -21.15 -14.58 9.40
N ALA A 318 -20.44 -15.50 10.04
CA ALA A 318 -19.71 -15.33 11.29
C ALA A 318 -18.23 -15.76 11.18
N GLY A 319 -17.73 -15.87 9.94
CA GLY A 319 -16.37 -16.33 9.63
C GLY A 319 -15.26 -15.39 10.08
N GLU A 320 -15.57 -14.11 10.36
CA GLU A 320 -14.58 -13.09 10.74
C GLU A 320 -13.74 -13.50 11.95
N THR A 321 -14.34 -14.26 12.88
CA THR A 321 -13.66 -14.75 14.09
C THR A 321 -12.57 -15.78 13.78
N LEU A 322 -12.83 -16.71 12.86
CA LEU A 322 -11.88 -17.75 12.46
C LEU A 322 -10.82 -17.21 11.50
N HIS A 323 -11.20 -16.32 10.58
CA HIS A 323 -10.25 -15.60 9.71
C HIS A 323 -9.28 -14.75 10.55
N PHE A 324 -9.77 -14.08 11.60
CA PHE A 324 -8.93 -13.36 12.54
C PHE A 324 -7.98 -14.29 13.31
N TYR A 325 -8.49 -15.42 13.84
CA TYR A 325 -7.68 -16.41 14.54
C TYR A 325 -6.52 -16.90 13.66
N GLU A 326 -6.78 -17.24 12.40
CA GLU A 326 -5.75 -17.75 11.50
C GLU A 326 -4.67 -16.70 11.21
N GLU A 327 -5.05 -15.46 10.91
CA GLU A 327 -4.08 -14.39 10.62
C GLU A 327 -3.24 -14.04 11.87
N VAL A 328 -3.84 -14.04 13.07
CA VAL A 328 -3.10 -13.84 14.34
C VAL A 328 -2.17 -15.02 14.63
N TYR A 329 -2.58 -16.25 14.33
CA TYR A 329 -1.74 -17.44 14.46
C TYR A 329 -0.53 -17.37 13.53
N GLU A 330 -0.73 -16.97 12.26
CA GLU A 330 0.37 -16.76 11.31
C GLU A 330 1.28 -15.59 11.72
N HIS A 331 0.73 -14.51 12.28
CA HIS A 331 1.53 -13.43 12.88
C HIS A 331 2.47 -13.95 13.98
N GLY A 332 1.97 -14.85 14.85
CA GLY A 332 2.73 -15.47 15.92
C GLY A 332 3.93 -16.31 15.45
N LYS A 333 3.89 -16.85 14.22
CA LYS A 333 5.00 -17.64 13.64
C LYS A 333 6.18 -16.79 13.18
N ILE A 334 5.99 -15.48 13.01
CA ILE A 334 7.05 -14.60 12.52
C ILE A 334 8.11 -14.44 13.62
N PRO A 335 9.42 -14.66 13.36
CA PRO A 335 10.46 -14.50 14.38
C PRO A 335 10.48 -13.08 14.99
N GLU A 336 10.82 -12.96 16.27
CA GLU A 336 10.90 -11.66 16.96
C GLU A 336 11.95 -10.71 16.34
N GLY A 337 13.00 -11.26 15.75
CA GLY A 337 14.00 -10.49 15.01
C GLY A 337 13.49 -9.86 13.71
N ASP A 338 12.41 -10.38 13.11
CA ASP A 338 11.83 -9.88 11.86
C ASP A 338 10.74 -8.84 12.13
N SER A 339 11.17 -7.69 12.66
CA SER A 339 10.28 -6.59 13.04
C SER A 339 9.42 -6.05 11.89
N ILE A 340 9.93 -6.10 10.66
CA ILE A 340 9.25 -5.52 9.49
C ILE A 340 8.08 -6.39 9.06
N ARG A 341 8.26 -7.72 8.94
CA ARG A 341 7.13 -8.62 8.67
C ARG A 341 6.05 -8.52 9.74
N ARG A 342 6.45 -8.42 11.02
CA ARG A 342 5.51 -8.28 12.14
C ARG A 342 4.69 -7.00 12.02
N ILE A 343 5.33 -5.85 11.78
CA ILE A 343 4.61 -4.58 11.56
C ILE A 343 3.63 -4.69 10.41
N TYR A 344 4.05 -5.31 9.30
CA TYR A 344 3.21 -5.47 8.12
C TYR A 344 1.99 -6.33 8.40
N MET A 345 2.19 -7.50 8.99
CA MET A 345 1.09 -8.40 9.35
C MET A 345 0.18 -7.79 10.42
N ALA A 346 0.74 -7.14 11.45
CA ALA A 346 -0.03 -6.47 12.49
C ALA A 346 -0.94 -5.37 11.90
N ARG A 347 -0.42 -4.53 11.00
CA ARG A 347 -1.22 -3.50 10.34
C ARG A 347 -2.35 -4.08 9.50
N HIS A 348 -2.09 -5.16 8.79
CA HIS A 348 -3.12 -5.86 8.02
C HIS A 348 -4.25 -6.37 8.91
N ILE A 349 -3.90 -7.05 10.00
CA ILE A 349 -4.87 -7.56 10.97
C ILE A 349 -5.69 -6.41 11.54
N MET A 350 -5.04 -5.31 11.92
CA MET A 350 -5.72 -4.14 12.47
C MET A 350 -6.71 -3.50 11.49
N GLU A 351 -6.31 -3.30 10.23
CA GLU A 351 -7.14 -2.66 9.21
C GLU A 351 -8.30 -3.55 8.74
N LYS A 352 -8.11 -4.88 8.74
CA LYS A 352 -9.10 -5.85 8.25
C LYS A 352 -10.10 -6.29 9.31
N PHE A 353 -9.69 -6.37 10.58
CA PHE A 353 -10.49 -6.95 11.66
C PHE A 353 -10.75 -6.03 12.86
N ILE A 354 -9.88 -5.07 13.18
CA ILE A 354 -9.96 -4.31 14.45
C ILE A 354 -10.62 -2.93 14.30
N VAL A 355 -10.32 -2.21 13.21
CA VAL A 355 -10.86 -0.86 12.97
C VAL A 355 -12.38 -0.91 12.79
N ALA A 356 -13.08 0.05 13.40
CA ALA A 356 -14.53 0.16 13.25
C ALA A 356 -14.93 0.41 11.78
N GLY A 357 -15.89 -0.36 11.27
CA GLY A 357 -16.30 -0.37 9.87
C GLY A 357 -15.35 -1.12 8.93
N ALA A 358 -14.48 -1.98 9.46
CA ALA A 358 -13.67 -2.89 8.64
C ALA A 358 -14.53 -3.97 7.98
N GLU A 359 -14.04 -4.54 6.87
CA GLU A 359 -14.77 -5.54 6.08
C GLU A 359 -15.11 -6.80 6.89
N MET A 360 -14.19 -7.23 7.76
CA MET A 360 -14.38 -8.36 8.67
C MET A 360 -14.17 -7.93 10.11
N GLU A 361 -14.81 -6.83 10.51
CA GLU A 361 -14.72 -6.33 11.89
C GLU A 361 -15.15 -7.40 12.90
N VAL A 362 -14.21 -7.80 13.78
CA VAL A 362 -14.51 -8.75 14.86
C VAL A 362 -15.18 -8.05 16.04
N ASN A 363 -16.13 -8.75 16.66
CA ASN A 363 -16.82 -8.25 17.84
C ASN A 363 -15.93 -8.32 19.09
N LEU A 364 -15.14 -7.27 19.32
CA LEU A 364 -14.25 -7.15 20.47
C LEU A 364 -14.74 -6.09 21.46
N SER A 365 -14.39 -6.27 22.73
CA SER A 365 -14.59 -5.25 23.75
C SER A 365 -13.87 -3.94 23.38
N HIS A 366 -14.47 -2.82 23.78
CA HIS A 366 -13.86 -1.50 23.53
C HIS A 366 -12.46 -1.40 24.16
N LYS A 367 -12.26 -2.03 25.32
CA LYS A 367 -10.96 -2.06 26.02
C LYS A 367 -9.90 -2.76 25.16
N SER A 368 -10.14 -3.99 24.72
CA SER A 368 -9.17 -4.75 23.90
C SER A 368 -8.88 -4.07 22.57
N ARG A 369 -9.90 -3.48 21.93
CA ARG A 369 -9.72 -2.69 20.71
C ARG A 369 -8.81 -1.48 20.95
N GLN A 370 -9.06 -0.73 22.02
CA GLN A 370 -8.28 0.48 22.32
C GLN A 370 -6.83 0.15 22.70
N GLU A 371 -6.59 -0.94 23.43
CA GLU A 371 -5.24 -1.42 23.77
C GLU A 371 -4.42 -1.68 22.49
N ILE A 372 -5.02 -2.33 21.48
CA ILE A 372 -4.36 -2.57 20.19
C ILE A 372 -4.12 -1.25 19.44
N LEU A 373 -5.12 -0.36 19.37
CA LEU A 373 -5.04 0.89 18.62
C LEU A 373 -4.13 1.96 19.27
N THR A 374 -3.80 1.80 20.55
CA THR A 374 -2.91 2.71 21.30
C THR A 374 -1.57 2.08 21.67
N THR A 375 -1.25 0.90 21.11
CA THR A 375 0.00 0.20 21.40
C THR A 375 1.22 1.07 21.13
N GLN A 376 2.22 0.93 22.00
CA GLN A 376 3.52 1.57 21.83
C GLN A 376 4.49 0.72 20.99
N ASP A 377 4.13 -0.53 20.73
CA ASP A 377 4.93 -1.47 19.93
C ASP A 377 4.03 -2.43 19.13
N LEU A 378 4.08 -2.30 17.81
CA LEU A 378 3.41 -3.14 16.81
C LEU A 378 4.14 -4.48 16.61
N THR A 379 5.38 -4.62 17.10
CA THR A 379 6.16 -5.85 16.99
C THR A 379 5.99 -6.78 18.18
N HIS A 380 5.30 -6.32 19.22
CA HIS A 380 5.13 -7.06 20.46
C HIS A 380 4.44 -8.41 20.20
N PRO A 381 4.98 -9.55 20.70
CA PRO A 381 4.42 -10.88 20.44
C PRO A 381 2.98 -11.01 20.97
N ASP A 382 2.69 -10.43 22.12
CA ASP A 382 1.36 -10.48 22.73
C ASP A 382 0.39 -9.38 22.24
N LEU A 383 0.70 -8.66 21.15
CA LEU A 383 -0.12 -7.54 20.67
C LEU A 383 -1.62 -7.88 20.53
N PHE A 384 -1.92 -9.08 20.05
CA PHE A 384 -3.30 -9.54 19.81
C PHE A 384 -3.82 -10.51 20.87
N LYS A 385 -3.08 -10.79 21.94
CA LYS A 385 -3.40 -11.86 22.90
C LYS A 385 -4.76 -11.70 23.58
N ASN A 386 -5.07 -10.50 24.05
CA ASN A 386 -6.36 -10.21 24.71
C ASN A 386 -7.52 -10.37 23.73
N ALA A 387 -7.38 -9.82 22.51
CA ALA A 387 -8.38 -9.98 21.46
C ALA A 387 -8.56 -11.44 21.02
N LEU A 388 -7.47 -12.20 20.91
CA LEU A 388 -7.50 -13.62 20.60
C LEU A 388 -8.27 -14.40 21.67
N ASN A 389 -8.03 -14.10 22.95
CA ASN A 389 -8.76 -14.74 24.05
C ASN A 389 -10.27 -14.44 23.99
N GLU A 390 -10.68 -13.20 23.69
CA GLU A 390 -12.09 -12.84 23.51
C GLU A 390 -12.70 -13.60 22.31
N VAL A 391 -12.01 -13.63 21.17
CA VAL A 391 -12.45 -14.35 19.97
C VAL A 391 -12.57 -15.86 20.22
N MET A 392 -11.63 -16.45 20.95
CA MET A 392 -11.70 -17.86 21.34
C MET A 392 -12.95 -18.17 22.18
N GLN A 393 -13.34 -17.27 23.07
CA GLN A 393 -14.60 -17.42 23.82
C GLN A 393 -15.82 -17.28 22.91
N LEU A 394 -15.81 -16.34 21.95
CA LEU A 394 -16.90 -16.19 20.98
C LEU A 394 -17.07 -17.44 20.11
N ILE A 395 -15.98 -18.02 19.59
CA ILE A 395 -16.03 -19.27 18.81
C ILE A 395 -16.63 -20.38 19.67
N LYS A 396 -16.14 -20.52 20.92
CA LYS A 396 -16.60 -21.57 21.84
C LYS A 396 -18.08 -21.44 22.19
N MET A 397 -18.56 -20.23 22.45
CA MET A 397 -19.93 -19.98 22.89
C MET A 397 -20.94 -19.97 21.73
N ASN A 398 -20.56 -19.41 20.57
CA ASN A 398 -21.50 -19.09 19.50
C ASN A 398 -21.42 -20.02 18.30
N LEU A 399 -20.25 -20.59 17.98
CA LEU A 399 -20.06 -21.39 16.77
C LEU A 399 -19.93 -22.88 17.08
N LEU A 400 -19.16 -23.22 18.11
CA LEU A 400 -18.69 -24.59 18.30
C LEU A 400 -19.84 -25.57 18.56
N ARG A 401 -20.83 -25.19 19.36
CA ARG A 401 -22.00 -26.03 19.66
C ARG A 401 -22.78 -26.39 18.39
N ASP A 402 -23.01 -25.40 17.54
CA ASP A 402 -23.84 -25.54 16.36
C ASP A 402 -23.05 -26.22 15.21
N TYR A 403 -21.73 -26.08 15.21
CA TYR A 403 -20.84 -26.83 14.31
C TYR A 403 -20.94 -28.34 14.55
N TRP A 404 -20.94 -28.81 15.80
CA TRP A 404 -20.97 -30.25 16.10
C TRP A 404 -22.20 -30.99 15.57
N SER A 405 -23.33 -30.28 15.41
CA SER A 405 -24.56 -30.82 14.81
C SER A 405 -24.72 -30.50 13.33
N SER A 406 -23.75 -29.78 12.73
CA SER A 406 -23.83 -29.31 11.35
C SER A 406 -23.46 -30.40 10.33
N ILE A 407 -23.95 -30.22 9.10
CA ILE A 407 -23.57 -31.06 7.94
C ILE A 407 -22.06 -30.98 7.68
N TYR A 408 -21.43 -29.85 7.97
CA TYR A 408 -19.99 -29.65 7.79
C TYR A 408 -19.19 -30.59 8.69
N PHE A 409 -19.58 -30.74 9.96
CA PHE A 409 -18.90 -31.68 10.86
C PHE A 409 -19.14 -33.14 10.48
N ILE A 410 -20.35 -33.49 10.04
CA ILE A 410 -20.66 -34.85 9.54
C ILE A 410 -19.76 -35.18 8.34
N LYS A 411 -19.71 -34.27 7.36
CA LYS A 411 -18.86 -34.40 6.18
C LYS A 411 -17.37 -34.52 6.54
N PHE A 412 -16.88 -33.67 7.44
CA PHE A 412 -15.50 -33.74 7.94
C PHE A 412 -15.18 -35.10 8.56
N LYS A 413 -16.11 -35.66 9.35
CA LYS A 413 -15.94 -36.97 10.00
C LYS A 413 -15.98 -38.13 8.98
N GLU A 414 -16.83 -38.04 7.96
CA GLU A 414 -16.87 -39.03 6.86
C GLU A 414 -15.57 -39.02 6.06
N GLU A 415 -15.02 -37.84 5.76
CA GLU A 415 -13.73 -37.68 5.10
C GLU A 415 -12.55 -38.21 5.94
N GLU A 416 -12.57 -38.01 7.27
CA GLU A 416 -11.60 -38.66 8.19
C GLU A 416 -11.72 -40.19 8.22
N GLY A 417 -12.93 -40.73 7.95
CA GLY A 417 -13.21 -42.17 7.91
C GLY A 417 -12.69 -42.84 6.63
N CYS A 418 -12.98 -42.26 5.47
CA CYS A 418 -12.56 -42.82 4.17
C CYS A 418 -11.03 -42.87 3.98
N ASP A 419 -10.29 -41.88 4.51
CA ASP A 419 -8.82 -41.87 4.44
C ASP A 419 -8.18 -43.05 5.20
N LYS A 420 -8.88 -43.63 6.20
CA LYS A 420 -8.43 -44.83 6.93
C LYS A 420 -8.70 -46.12 6.17
N GLU A 421 -9.78 -46.19 5.41
CA GLU A 421 -10.15 -47.38 4.63
C GLU A 421 -9.30 -47.53 3.37
N GLY A 422 -8.83 -46.43 2.77
CA GLY A 422 -7.95 -46.45 1.59
C GLY A 422 -6.58 -47.11 1.79
N TRP A 423 -6.12 -47.30 3.04
CA TRP A 423 -4.86 -47.98 3.39
C TRP A 423 -5.05 -49.43 3.85
N SER A 424 -6.28 -49.93 3.85
CA SER A 424 -6.64 -51.25 4.40
C SER A 424 -6.90 -52.29 3.31
N PHE A 425 -6.02 -52.41 2.31
CA PHE A 425 -6.04 -53.54 1.38
C PHE A 425 -4.87 -54.49 1.64
N SER A 426 -5.12 -55.48 2.51
CA SER A 426 -4.28 -56.68 2.61
C SER A 426 -4.48 -57.55 1.34
N PRO A 427 -3.42 -58.16 0.76
CA PRO A 427 -3.58 -59.04 -0.40
C PRO A 427 -4.24 -60.37 0.02
N PRO A 428 -5.15 -60.96 -0.79
CA PRO A 428 -5.80 -62.20 -0.40
C PRO A 428 -4.83 -63.37 -0.59
N ARG A 429 -4.46 -64.01 0.52
CA ARG A 429 -3.98 -65.39 0.52
C ARG A 429 -5.19 -66.32 0.49
N ILE A 430 -5.34 -67.09 -0.58
CA ILE A 430 -6.17 -68.31 -0.58
C ILE A 430 -5.34 -69.42 -1.21
N SER A 431 -4.87 -70.35 -0.37
CA SER A 431 -4.71 -71.76 -0.72
C SER A 431 -6.09 -72.42 -0.50
N SER A 432 -6.53 -73.48 -1.20
CA SER A 432 -5.83 -74.73 -1.45
C SER A 432 -6.69 -75.68 -2.31
N VAL A 433 -5.98 -76.62 -2.95
CA VAL A 433 -6.35 -77.97 -3.41
C VAL A 433 -7.07 -78.14 -4.76
N GLN A 434 -6.46 -79.08 -5.49
CA GLN A 434 -6.55 -79.48 -6.87
C GLN A 434 -7.28 -80.84 -6.93
N GLY A 435 -8.08 -81.06 -7.97
CA GLY A 435 -8.68 -82.36 -8.29
C GLY A 435 -8.93 -82.43 -9.79
N SER A 436 -8.10 -83.23 -10.46
CA SER A 436 -8.13 -83.53 -11.88
C SER A 436 -9.40 -84.28 -12.30
N ASP A 437 -9.85 -84.08 -13.54
CA ASP A 437 -9.90 -85.13 -14.57
C ASP A 437 -10.50 -84.54 -15.85
N ASP A 438 -9.65 -84.45 -16.87
CA ASP A 438 -9.97 -84.19 -18.27
C ASP A 438 -10.14 -85.55 -18.96
N PRO A 439 -11.11 -85.73 -19.88
CA PRO A 439 -10.66 -86.20 -21.19
C PRO A 439 -11.58 -85.74 -22.33
N PHE A 440 -11.22 -84.69 -23.07
CA PHE A 440 -11.32 -84.72 -24.54
C PHE A 440 -10.28 -83.77 -25.15
N TYR A 441 -9.06 -84.31 -25.30
CA TYR A 441 -8.08 -83.82 -26.26
C TYR A 441 -8.51 -84.20 -27.68
N GLN A 442 -8.51 -83.23 -28.59
CA GLN A 442 -7.85 -83.44 -29.88
C GLN A 442 -7.27 -82.13 -30.44
N GLU A 443 -6.04 -82.27 -30.90
CA GLU A 443 -5.05 -81.28 -31.32
C GLU A 443 -5.44 -80.47 -32.57
N HIS A 444 -4.90 -79.25 -32.70
CA HIS A 444 -3.80 -78.97 -33.64
C HIS A 444 -3.28 -77.52 -33.55
N MET A 445 -2.03 -77.42 -33.10
CA MET A 445 -0.91 -76.66 -33.69
C MET A 445 -1.15 -75.24 -34.26
N SER A 446 -0.54 -74.28 -33.53
CA SER A 446 0.54 -73.39 -34.01
C SER A 446 0.24 -71.88 -34.22
N LYS A 447 1.03 -71.09 -33.47
CA LYS A 447 1.52 -69.71 -33.69
C LYS A 447 0.59 -68.52 -33.33
N SER A 448 0.81 -67.98 -32.13
CA SER A 448 0.91 -66.52 -31.87
C SER A 448 2.33 -66.05 -32.28
N PRO A 449 2.68 -64.73 -32.43
CA PRO A 449 2.37 -63.59 -31.54
C PRO A 449 1.95 -62.30 -32.32
N THR A 450 1.49 -61.17 -31.76
CA THR A 450 2.17 -60.29 -30.79
C THR A 450 1.20 -59.20 -30.27
N SER A 451 1.26 -58.99 -28.96
CA SER A 451 0.73 -57.88 -28.14
C SER A 451 1.40 -56.52 -28.50
N ARG A 452 1.00 -55.33 -28.01
CA ARG A 452 0.95 -54.94 -26.59
C ARG A 452 0.64 -53.44 -26.42
N CYS A 453 -0.07 -53.06 -25.35
CA CYS A 453 0.27 -51.89 -24.52
C CYS A 453 0.64 -52.43 -23.13
N SER A 454 1.71 -51.94 -22.50
CA SER A 454 2.20 -52.41 -21.20
C SER A 454 2.73 -51.27 -20.32
N SER A 455 2.58 -51.47 -19.00
CA SER A 455 2.99 -50.65 -17.85
C SER A 455 4.47 -50.22 -17.80
N PRO A 456 4.84 -49.23 -16.95
CA PRO A 456 6.18 -49.13 -16.35
C PRO A 456 6.35 -50.21 -15.26
N GLY A 457 7.55 -50.65 -14.85
CA GLY A 457 8.86 -50.07 -15.13
C GLY A 457 9.07 -48.73 -14.44
#